data_AF-A0A2H0FS59-F1
#
_entry.id   AF-A0A2H0FS59-F1
#
_cell.length_a   1.000
_cell.length_b   1.000
_cell.length_c   1.000
_cell.angle_alpha   90.00
_cell.angle_beta   90.00
_cell.angle_gamma   90.00
#
_symmetry.space_group_name_H-M   'P 1'
#
loop_
_entity.id
_entity.type
_entity.pdbx_description
1 polymer ?
#
loop_
_entity_poly.entity_id
_entity_poly.type
_entity_poly.pdbx_seq_one_letter_code
_entity_poly.pdbx_strand_id
1 'polypeptide(L)'
;MGKLLIIVLMLSINVFGQSVNPKYTVKKNIIKTDNKIGRYNTIEYTVMQKDDKILYQIVDKVDYDIPFSKLQIFGNGNSVLLNAFYGKLTFINYNGAKVRTLNIQKDIEVEYERNILSVVDNNSLIIAFALQNNDNSVIQIYDENGMLKNEFEISLLNINGIAFKEKLNKIFISNIVWNKYNEIEKKITIFDENGEVVKSFNSNFEKGFFTEDNKFIANTNKSVIAINANNLEIIFKTEMNNGSILLDMAYINKEIFYAFANTPTLANGKWFYENPTIININNRGKLIEEKSINKKTFSELTLSNYNNKLKVIIDNVIVNLD
;
A
#
# COMPACT_ATOMS: atom_id res chain seq x y z
N MET A 1 14.19 -17.39 -33.40
CA MET A 1 13.86 -17.37 -31.96
C MET A 1 13.17 -16.06 -31.63
N GLY A 2 11.83 -16.07 -31.59
CA GLY A 2 11.04 -14.89 -31.24
C GLY A 2 11.16 -14.60 -29.75
N LYS A 3 11.72 -13.43 -29.39
CA LYS A 3 11.75 -12.96 -28.01
C LYS A 3 10.33 -12.53 -27.64
N LEU A 4 9.67 -13.31 -26.79
CA LEU A 4 8.37 -12.97 -26.23
C LEU A 4 8.57 -11.82 -25.23
N LEU A 5 8.22 -10.60 -25.64
CA LEU A 5 8.26 -9.42 -24.79
C LEU A 5 6.96 -9.39 -23.96
N ILE A 6 7.07 -9.69 -22.67
CA ILE A 6 5.95 -9.54 -21.74
C ILE A 6 5.89 -8.07 -21.34
N ILE A 7 5.07 -7.28 -22.03
CA ILE A 7 4.70 -5.94 -21.58
C ILE A 7 3.56 -6.10 -20.58
N VAL A 8 3.87 -6.02 -19.29
CA VAL A 8 2.84 -5.86 -18.26
C VAL A 8 2.49 -4.38 -18.18
N LEU A 9 1.42 -4.00 -18.88
CA LEU A 9 0.80 -2.68 -18.74
C LEU A 9 -0.03 -2.70 -17.45
N MET A 10 0.61 -2.40 -16.31
CA MET A 10 -0.11 -2.14 -15.06
C MET A 10 -0.49 -0.67 -15.00
N LEU A 11 -1.67 -0.31 -15.48
CA LEU A 11 -2.36 0.90 -15.03
C LEU A 11 -3.02 0.60 -13.68
N SER A 12 -2.21 0.32 -12.65
CA SER A 12 -2.75 0.28 -11.30
C SER A 12 -2.81 1.71 -10.78
N ILE A 13 -4.00 2.32 -10.87
CA ILE A 13 -4.37 3.43 -9.98
C ILE A 13 -4.57 2.81 -8.60
N ASN A 14 -3.49 2.39 -7.95
CA ASN A 14 -3.55 2.09 -6.54
C ASN A 14 -3.54 3.44 -5.81
N VAL A 15 -4.72 3.99 -5.52
CA VAL A 15 -4.83 5.07 -4.53
C VAL A 15 -4.52 4.46 -3.17
N PHE A 16 -3.24 4.31 -2.85
CA PHE A 16 -2.78 4.00 -1.51
C PHE A 16 -2.84 5.27 -0.66
N GLY A 17 -4.05 5.64 -0.25
CA GLY A 17 -4.27 6.61 0.81
C GLY A 17 -4.45 5.87 2.13
N GLN A 18 -3.67 6.23 3.16
CA GLN A 18 -4.02 5.83 4.53
C GLN A 18 -5.34 6.45 5.00
N SER A 19 -5.78 7.52 4.34
CA SER A 19 -7.11 8.09 4.51
C SER A 19 -8.03 7.57 3.43
N VAL A 20 -9.24 7.19 3.82
CA VAL A 20 -10.35 6.80 2.92
C VAL A 20 -10.82 7.93 2.00
N ASN A 21 -10.43 9.17 2.30
CA ASN A 21 -10.80 10.37 1.56
C ASN A 21 -9.59 11.28 1.37
N PRO A 22 -8.60 10.89 0.53
CA PRO A 22 -7.41 11.71 0.34
C PRO A 22 -7.78 13.00 -0.44
N LYS A 23 -7.19 14.13 -0.02
CA LYS A 23 -7.37 15.43 -0.70
C LYS A 23 -6.70 15.45 -2.08
N TYR A 24 -5.65 14.65 -2.24
CA TYR A 24 -4.84 14.57 -3.45
C TYR A 24 -4.67 13.12 -3.90
N THR A 25 -4.52 12.92 -5.20
CA THR A 25 -4.26 11.62 -5.80
C THR A 25 -3.03 11.70 -6.72
N VAL A 26 -2.40 10.56 -6.99
CA VAL A 26 -1.30 10.46 -7.95
C VAL A 26 -1.71 9.55 -9.10
N LYS A 27 -1.52 10.03 -10.32
CA LYS A 27 -1.59 9.22 -11.54
C LYS A 27 -0.17 8.95 -12.04
N LYS A 28 0.15 7.67 -12.21
CA LYS A 28 1.43 7.19 -12.75
C LYS A 28 1.28 6.90 -14.24
N ASN A 29 2.13 7.48 -15.07
CA ASN A 29 2.14 7.26 -16.53
C ASN A 29 3.56 6.89 -16.99
N ILE A 30 3.74 5.69 -17.56
CA ILE A 30 5.03 5.25 -18.08
C ILE A 30 5.18 5.82 -19.49
N ILE A 31 6.06 6.82 -19.64
CA ILE A 31 6.26 7.54 -20.91
C ILE A 31 7.13 6.71 -21.85
N LYS A 32 8.18 6.09 -21.30
CA LYS A 32 9.16 5.33 -22.08
C LYS A 32 9.64 4.12 -21.29
N THR A 33 9.62 2.97 -21.94
CA THR A 33 10.31 1.76 -21.49
C THR A 33 11.44 1.41 -22.46
N ASP A 34 12.55 0.97 -21.92
CA ASP A 34 13.69 0.42 -22.65
C ASP A 34 14.05 -0.95 -22.06
N ASN A 35 14.75 -1.78 -22.84
CA ASN A 35 15.05 -3.17 -22.48
C ASN A 35 16.54 -3.49 -22.57
N LYS A 36 17.38 -2.45 -22.53
CA LYS A 36 18.83 -2.58 -22.70
C LYS A 36 19.58 -1.87 -21.58
N ILE A 37 20.59 -2.57 -21.04
CA ILE A 37 21.58 -2.03 -20.11
C ILE A 37 22.18 -0.71 -20.62
N GLY A 38 22.30 0.26 -19.72
CA GLY A 38 22.78 1.61 -19.99
C GLY A 38 21.73 2.56 -20.59
N ARG A 39 20.46 2.16 -20.62
CA ARG A 39 19.33 3.00 -21.03
C ARG A 39 18.35 3.21 -19.89
N TYR A 40 17.50 4.22 -20.05
CA TYR A 40 16.58 4.69 -19.03
C TYR A 40 15.12 4.44 -19.40
N ASN A 41 14.35 4.03 -18.41
CA ASN A 41 12.91 4.16 -18.40
C ASN A 41 12.53 5.58 -17.92
N THR A 42 11.40 6.10 -18.40
CA THR A 42 10.90 7.42 -18.00
C THR A 42 9.46 7.30 -17.55
N ILE A 43 9.17 7.92 -16.41
CA ILE A 43 7.87 7.87 -15.78
C ILE A 43 7.44 9.27 -15.35
N GLU A 44 6.17 9.56 -15.54
CA GLU A 44 5.53 10.76 -15.05
C GLU A 44 4.58 10.42 -13.90
N TYR A 45 4.66 11.22 -12.85
CA TYR A 45 3.70 11.26 -11.77
C TYR A 45 2.94 12.58 -11.86
N THR A 46 1.63 12.49 -12.08
CA THR A 46 0.73 13.65 -12.08
C THR A 46 0.00 13.68 -10.74
N VAL A 47 0.22 14.73 -9.96
CA VAL A 47 -0.50 14.95 -8.69
C VAL A 47 -1.74 15.78 -8.98
N MET A 48 -2.89 15.28 -8.56
CA MET A 48 -4.20 15.86 -8.84
C MET A 48 -4.95 16.16 -7.54
N GLN A 49 -5.77 17.21 -7.57
CA GLN A 49 -6.75 17.50 -6.54
C GLN A 49 -8.00 16.62 -6.72
N LYS A 50 -8.91 16.64 -5.74
CA LYS A 50 -10.16 15.85 -5.75
C LYS A 50 -11.11 16.19 -6.92
N ASP A 51 -10.96 17.36 -7.52
CA ASP A 51 -11.71 17.84 -8.70
C ASP A 51 -10.99 17.51 -10.04
N ASP A 52 -10.05 16.56 -10.02
CA ASP A 52 -9.19 16.19 -11.15
C ASP A 52 -8.31 17.33 -11.70
N LYS A 53 -8.20 18.45 -10.96
CA LYS A 53 -7.28 19.52 -11.31
C LYS A 53 -5.84 19.10 -11.06
N ILE A 54 -5.01 19.17 -12.10
CA ILE A 54 -3.57 18.93 -11.98
C ILE A 54 -2.96 20.00 -11.08
N LEU A 55 -2.25 19.56 -10.04
CA LEU A 55 -1.47 20.42 -9.15
C LEU A 55 -0.07 20.63 -9.71
N TYR A 56 0.64 19.53 -10.01
CA TYR A 56 1.94 19.53 -10.69
C TYR A 56 2.22 18.14 -11.29
N GLN A 57 3.28 18.09 -12.09
CA GLN A 57 3.81 16.85 -12.68
C GLN A 57 5.29 16.71 -12.35
N ILE A 58 5.71 15.48 -12.10
CA ILE A 58 7.13 15.12 -11.87
C ILE A 58 7.50 14.07 -12.91
N VAL A 59 8.62 14.27 -13.58
CA VAL A 59 9.20 13.25 -14.46
C VAL A 59 10.43 12.66 -13.77
N ASP A 60 10.42 11.34 -13.58
CA ASP A 60 11.54 10.57 -13.04
C ASP A 60 12.16 9.69 -14.13
N LYS A 61 13.48 9.49 -14.03
CA LYS A 61 14.27 8.66 -14.94
C LYS A 61 15.03 7.65 -14.11
N VAL A 62 14.86 6.37 -14.46
CA VAL A 62 15.51 5.25 -13.78
C VAL A 62 16.16 4.35 -14.83
N ASP A 63 17.26 3.68 -14.47
CA ASP A 63 17.86 2.68 -15.37
C ASP A 63 16.86 1.55 -15.68
N TYR A 64 17.02 0.90 -16.84
CA TYR A 64 16.03 -0.03 -17.38
C TYR A 64 15.66 -1.20 -16.44
N ASP A 65 16.59 -1.66 -15.61
CA ASP A 65 16.49 -2.78 -14.66
C ASP A 65 16.10 -2.32 -13.25
N ILE A 66 15.92 -1.02 -13.02
CA ILE A 66 15.62 -0.48 -11.71
C ILE A 66 14.11 -0.28 -11.53
N PRO A 67 13.53 -0.75 -10.41
CA PRO A 67 12.13 -0.52 -10.10
C PRO A 67 11.78 0.98 -10.08
N PHE A 68 10.60 1.31 -10.60
CA PHE A 68 10.11 2.69 -10.52
C PHE A 68 9.91 3.12 -9.06
N SER A 69 10.31 4.36 -8.79
CA SER A 69 10.09 5.01 -7.50
C SER A 69 8.60 5.04 -7.12
N LYS A 70 8.30 5.11 -5.82
CA LYS A 70 6.94 5.31 -5.29
C LYS A 70 6.77 6.78 -4.93
N LEU A 71 5.71 7.43 -5.43
CA LEU A 71 5.34 8.79 -4.98
C LEU A 71 4.27 8.70 -3.89
N GLN A 72 4.49 9.38 -2.77
CA GLN A 72 3.49 9.56 -1.71
C GLN A 72 3.24 11.06 -1.48
N ILE A 73 2.01 11.43 -1.14
CA ILE A 73 1.57 12.83 -1.05
C ILE A 73 1.20 13.16 0.40
N PHE A 74 1.75 14.25 0.92
CA PHE A 74 1.42 14.83 2.22
C PHE A 74 0.07 15.57 2.15
N GLY A 75 -0.56 15.79 3.31
CA GLY A 75 -1.85 16.46 3.45
C GLY A 75 -1.86 17.92 2.97
N ASN A 76 -0.69 18.55 2.86
CA ASN A 76 -0.53 19.89 2.29
C ASN A 76 -0.33 19.90 0.76
N GLY A 77 -0.10 18.75 0.11
CA GLY A 77 0.12 18.61 -1.33
C GLY A 77 1.60 18.50 -1.74
N ASN A 78 2.54 18.68 -0.80
CA ASN A 78 3.92 18.24 -1.00
C ASN A 78 3.95 16.73 -1.22
N SER A 79 5.04 16.22 -1.78
CA SER A 79 5.22 14.79 -1.99
C SER A 79 6.64 14.34 -1.70
N VAL A 80 6.79 13.04 -1.54
CA VAL A 80 8.08 12.36 -1.44
C VAL A 80 8.13 11.25 -2.48
N LEU A 81 9.22 11.23 -3.22
CA LEU A 81 9.57 10.17 -4.14
C LEU A 81 10.57 9.23 -3.44
N LEU A 82 10.14 7.99 -3.19
CA LEU A 82 10.94 6.92 -2.61
C LEU A 82 11.46 6.01 -3.70
N ASN A 83 12.78 5.95 -3.85
CA ASN A 83 13.45 4.93 -4.63
C ASN A 83 14.04 3.88 -3.68
N ALA A 84 13.41 2.71 -3.62
CA ALA A 84 13.82 1.65 -2.69
C ALA A 84 15.19 1.07 -3.04
N PHE A 85 15.46 0.86 -4.33
CA PHE A 85 16.70 0.28 -4.84
C PHE A 85 17.95 1.07 -4.40
N TYR A 86 17.88 2.40 -4.49
CA TYR A 86 18.95 3.29 -4.03
C TYR A 86 18.82 3.75 -2.58
N GLY A 87 17.75 3.38 -1.87
CA GLY A 87 17.48 3.89 -0.53
C GLY A 87 17.37 5.43 -0.47
N LYS A 88 16.73 6.04 -1.47
CA LYS A 88 16.73 7.50 -1.66
C LYS A 88 15.33 8.09 -1.51
N LEU A 89 15.25 9.17 -0.74
CA LEU A 89 14.06 10.00 -0.57
C LEU A 89 14.26 11.36 -1.25
N THR A 90 13.34 11.76 -2.10
CA THR A 90 13.33 13.09 -2.72
C THR A 90 12.03 13.81 -2.39
N PHE A 91 12.12 14.86 -1.58
CA PHE A 91 11.01 15.70 -1.13
C PHE A 91 10.76 16.81 -2.14
N ILE A 92 9.48 17.02 -2.45
CA ILE A 92 9.00 17.88 -3.53
C ILE A 92 7.87 18.73 -2.98
N ASN A 93 7.92 20.04 -3.19
CA ASN A 93 6.89 20.94 -2.69
C ASN A 93 5.63 20.92 -3.57
N TYR A 94 4.58 21.59 -3.11
CA TYR A 94 3.29 21.71 -3.81
C TYR A 94 3.35 22.39 -5.19
N ASN A 95 4.50 22.94 -5.60
CA ASN A 95 4.74 23.50 -6.94
C ASN A 95 5.52 22.54 -7.85
N GLY A 96 5.80 21.31 -7.39
CA GLY A 96 6.59 20.32 -8.13
C GLY A 96 8.10 20.56 -8.08
N ALA A 97 8.59 21.52 -7.29
CA ALA A 97 10.01 21.78 -7.16
C ALA A 97 10.65 20.90 -6.09
N LYS A 98 11.85 20.37 -6.38
CA LYS A 98 12.64 19.57 -5.44
C LYS A 98 13.08 20.43 -4.26
N VAL A 99 12.73 20.02 -3.04
CA VAL A 99 13.13 20.64 -1.78
C VAL A 99 14.42 20.03 -1.28
N ARG A 100 14.44 18.69 -1.13
CA ARG A 100 15.56 17.97 -0.53
C ARG A 100 15.69 16.58 -1.13
N THR A 101 16.91 16.09 -1.21
CA THR A 101 17.23 14.70 -1.49
C THR A 101 18.10 14.17 -0.36
N LEU A 102 17.79 12.99 0.16
CA LEU A 102 18.59 12.31 1.17
C LEU A 102 18.59 10.81 0.94
N ASN A 103 19.62 10.15 1.45
CA ASN A 103 19.68 8.69 1.56
C ASN A 103 19.17 8.29 2.95
N ILE A 104 18.42 7.19 3.03
CA ILE A 104 17.87 6.69 4.30
C ILE A 104 18.98 6.23 5.26
N GLN A 105 20.15 5.90 4.72
CA GLN A 105 21.34 5.55 5.48
C GLN A 105 22.59 6.02 4.73
N LYS A 106 23.62 6.38 5.49
CA LYS A 106 24.95 6.68 4.93
C LYS A 106 25.56 5.37 4.43
N ASP A 107 26.03 5.37 3.18
CA ASP A 107 26.69 4.21 2.55
C ASP A 107 25.78 2.99 2.32
N ILE A 108 24.51 3.22 2.00
CA ILE A 108 23.60 2.13 1.63
C ILE A 108 24.01 1.55 0.26
N GLU A 109 24.30 0.25 0.22
CA GLU A 109 24.61 -0.45 -1.03
C GLU A 109 23.37 -0.54 -1.93
N VAL A 110 23.57 -0.92 -3.19
CA VAL A 110 22.47 -1.16 -4.10
C VAL A 110 21.94 -2.58 -3.91
N GLU A 111 20.62 -2.75 -3.79
CA GLU A 111 20.02 -4.05 -3.48
C GLU A 111 18.64 -4.22 -4.14
N TYR A 112 18.48 -5.28 -4.93
CA TYR A 112 17.24 -5.58 -5.66
C TYR A 112 16.10 -6.03 -4.75
N GLU A 113 16.42 -6.68 -3.63
CA GLU A 113 15.45 -7.25 -2.70
C GLU A 113 15.15 -6.32 -1.52
N ARG A 114 15.72 -5.11 -1.50
CA ARG A 114 15.49 -4.16 -0.42
C ARG A 114 14.01 -3.81 -0.32
N ASN A 115 13.42 -4.20 0.79
CA ASN A 115 12.04 -3.87 1.11
C ASN A 115 11.99 -2.64 2.03
N ILE A 116 11.73 -1.46 1.45
CA ILE A 116 11.40 -0.24 2.20
C ILE A 116 9.90 -0.04 2.17
N LEU A 117 9.27 -0.23 3.33
CA LEU A 117 7.88 0.10 3.52
C LEU A 117 7.77 1.57 3.93
N SER A 118 6.76 2.24 3.40
CA SER A 118 6.63 3.70 3.53
C SER A 118 5.20 4.14 3.55
N VAL A 119 4.93 5.15 4.37
CA VAL A 119 3.58 5.64 4.56
C VAL A 119 3.52 7.09 5.04
N VAL A 120 2.54 7.82 4.53
CA VAL A 120 2.33 9.25 4.81
C VAL A 120 0.94 9.44 5.40
N ASP A 121 0.86 10.12 6.54
CA ASP A 121 -0.36 10.71 7.09
C ASP A 121 -0.08 12.18 7.37
N ASN A 122 -0.96 13.07 6.92
CA ASN A 122 -0.80 14.53 7.02
C ASN A 122 0.62 15.01 6.65
N ASN A 123 1.44 15.41 7.63
CA ASN A 123 2.73 16.07 7.40
C ASN A 123 3.92 15.14 7.68
N SER A 124 3.65 13.89 8.05
CA SER A 124 4.69 12.96 8.45
C SER A 124 4.82 11.80 7.47
N LEU A 125 6.06 11.43 7.16
CA LEU A 125 6.44 10.22 6.46
C LEU A 125 7.05 9.27 7.49
N ILE A 126 6.52 8.06 7.57
CA ILE A 126 7.16 6.94 8.27
C ILE A 126 7.71 5.99 7.22
N ILE A 127 8.97 5.60 7.40
CA ILE A 127 9.55 4.47 6.66
C ILE A 127 10.02 3.39 7.62
N ALA A 128 9.92 2.14 7.19
CA ALA A 128 10.45 0.99 7.88
C ALA A 128 11.25 0.13 6.90
N PHE A 129 12.45 -0.27 7.30
CA PHE A 129 13.34 -1.10 6.49
C PHE A 129 14.25 -1.95 7.38
N ALA A 130 14.66 -3.12 6.89
CA ALA A 130 15.66 -3.94 7.55
C ALA A 130 17.07 -3.40 7.26
N LEU A 131 17.95 -3.43 8.27
CA LEU A 131 19.37 -3.21 8.04
C LEU A 131 20.01 -4.50 7.51
N GLN A 132 20.96 -4.37 6.58
CA GLN A 132 21.70 -5.53 6.07
C GLN A 132 22.42 -6.24 7.23
N ASN A 133 22.30 -7.56 7.29
CA ASN A 133 22.92 -8.41 8.30
C ASN A 133 22.54 -8.08 9.76
N ASN A 134 21.37 -7.48 9.98
CA ASN A 134 20.85 -7.17 11.32
C ASN A 134 19.52 -7.90 11.54
N ASP A 135 19.29 -8.33 12.78
CA ASP A 135 18.02 -8.91 13.24
C ASP A 135 16.96 -7.84 13.57
N ASN A 136 17.31 -6.56 13.41
CA ASN A 136 16.44 -5.43 13.64
C ASN A 136 16.04 -4.72 12.34
N SER A 137 14.83 -4.16 12.36
CA SER A 137 14.41 -3.14 11.40
C SER A 137 14.54 -1.75 12.02
N VAL A 138 14.75 -0.74 11.18
CA VAL A 138 14.78 0.66 11.56
C VAL A 138 13.47 1.31 11.13
N ILE A 139 12.93 2.16 12.01
CA ILE A 139 11.86 3.09 11.69
C ILE A 139 12.44 4.51 11.70
N GLN A 140 12.17 5.27 10.65
CA GLN A 140 12.51 6.68 10.53
C GLN A 140 11.25 7.51 10.29
N ILE A 141 11.16 8.66 10.97
CA ILE A 141 10.05 9.61 10.89
C ILE A 141 10.57 10.91 10.30
N TYR A 142 10.03 11.33 9.17
CA TYR A 142 10.36 12.58 8.49
C TYR A 142 9.17 13.53 8.45
N ASP A 143 9.44 14.84 8.45
CA ASP A 143 8.44 15.84 8.06
C ASP A 143 8.35 16.03 6.54
N GLU A 144 7.41 16.86 6.08
CA GLU A 144 7.17 17.14 4.67
C GLU A 144 8.33 17.84 3.95
N ASN A 145 9.32 18.35 4.70
CA ASN A 145 10.51 19.02 4.20
C ASN A 145 11.74 18.09 4.20
N GLY A 146 11.57 16.85 4.67
CA GLY A 146 12.63 15.85 4.78
C GLY A 146 13.57 16.08 5.95
N MET A 147 13.09 16.68 7.05
CA MET A 147 13.79 16.68 8.33
C MET A 147 13.48 15.40 9.09
N LEU A 148 14.51 14.63 9.46
CA LEU A 148 14.36 13.48 10.34
C LEU A 148 13.96 13.99 11.74
N LYS A 149 12.80 13.56 12.22
CA LYS A 149 12.26 13.90 13.54
C LYS A 149 12.63 12.86 14.57
N ASN A 150 12.54 11.58 14.20
CA ASN A 150 12.91 10.48 15.07
C ASN A 150 13.41 9.27 14.28
N GLU A 151 14.19 8.44 14.96
CA GLU A 151 14.72 7.17 14.46
C GLU A 151 14.84 6.19 15.62
N PHE A 152 14.39 4.95 15.43
CA PHE A 152 14.55 3.89 16.41
C PHE A 152 14.59 2.51 15.75
N GLU A 153 15.22 1.57 16.44
CA GLU A 153 15.28 0.16 16.03
C GLU A 153 14.15 -0.64 16.66
N ILE A 154 13.63 -1.62 15.91
CA ILE A 154 12.63 -2.59 16.37
C ILE A 154 13.12 -4.00 16.07
N SER A 155 12.95 -4.91 17.02
CA SER A 155 13.27 -6.34 16.86
C SER A 155 12.19 -7.10 16.09
N LEU A 156 11.82 -6.58 14.92
CA LEU A 156 10.91 -7.22 13.98
C LEU A 156 11.60 -7.38 12.62
N LEU A 157 11.59 -8.60 12.10
CA LEU A 157 12.03 -8.94 10.75
C LEU A 157 10.84 -9.23 9.83
N ASN A 158 11.08 -9.26 8.52
CA ASN A 158 10.08 -9.63 7.50
C ASN A 158 8.80 -8.79 7.61
N ILE A 159 8.98 -7.47 7.72
CA ILE A 159 7.85 -6.54 7.74
C ILE A 159 7.14 -6.61 6.39
N ASN A 160 5.83 -6.85 6.42
CA ASN A 160 4.99 -6.93 5.22
C ASN A 160 3.88 -5.88 5.18
N GLY A 161 3.73 -5.06 6.22
CA GLY A 161 2.78 -3.96 6.24
C GLY A 161 3.18 -2.87 7.22
N ILE A 162 2.89 -1.62 6.84
CA ILE A 162 3.04 -0.44 7.71
C ILE A 162 1.79 0.43 7.61
N ALA A 163 1.32 0.93 8.74
CA ALA A 163 0.33 1.99 8.81
C ALA A 163 0.66 2.98 9.93
N PHE A 164 0.17 4.20 9.82
CA PHE A 164 0.50 5.31 10.70
C PHE A 164 -0.69 6.24 10.80
N LYS A 165 -0.92 6.81 11.98
CA LYS A 165 -1.91 7.87 12.17
C LYS A 165 -1.27 8.97 13.00
N GLU A 166 -0.96 10.10 12.36
CA GLU A 166 -0.25 11.22 12.98
C GLU A 166 -1.00 11.74 14.20
N LYS A 167 -2.32 11.92 14.09
CA LYS A 167 -3.14 12.40 15.22
C LYS A 167 -3.08 11.51 16.46
N LEU A 168 -2.78 10.22 16.29
CA LEU A 168 -2.73 9.25 17.39
C LEU A 168 -1.31 8.93 17.86
N ASN A 169 -0.28 9.38 17.11
CA ASN A 169 1.11 8.97 17.29
C ASN A 169 1.26 7.44 17.43
N LYS A 170 0.59 6.69 16.54
CA LYS A 170 0.65 5.21 16.51
C LYS A 170 1.14 4.71 15.16
N ILE A 171 2.15 3.84 15.21
CA ILE A 171 2.72 3.15 14.06
C ILE A 171 2.35 1.67 14.16
N PHE A 172 1.61 1.18 13.18
CA PHE A 172 1.20 -0.21 13.07
C PHE A 172 2.18 -0.91 12.13
N ILE A 173 2.81 -1.97 12.60
CA ILE A 173 3.75 -2.78 11.84
C ILE A 173 3.21 -4.20 11.78
N SER A 174 3.13 -4.74 10.58
CA SER A 174 2.80 -6.14 10.35
C SER A 174 4.06 -6.91 9.98
N ASN A 175 4.25 -8.07 10.58
CA ASN A 175 5.36 -8.95 10.26
C ASN A 175 4.95 -10.43 10.24
N ILE A 176 5.67 -11.22 9.45
CA ILE A 176 5.51 -12.68 9.36
C ILE A 176 6.87 -13.33 9.61
N VAL A 177 6.97 -14.15 10.65
CA VAL A 177 8.22 -14.83 11.00
C VAL A 177 7.98 -16.33 11.19
N TRP A 178 8.98 -17.13 10.83
CA TRP A 178 9.00 -18.53 11.20
C TRP A 178 9.53 -18.65 12.61
N ASN A 179 8.77 -19.30 13.49
CA ASN A 179 9.25 -19.56 14.85
C ASN A 179 10.23 -20.73 14.86
N LYS A 180 10.85 -20.97 16.02
CA LYS A 180 11.81 -22.07 16.24
C LYS A 180 11.23 -23.49 16.00
N TYR A 181 9.92 -23.60 15.84
CA TYR A 181 9.20 -24.84 15.56
C TYR A 181 8.79 -24.96 14.07
N ASN A 182 9.30 -24.08 13.20
CA ASN A 182 8.91 -23.96 11.79
C ASN A 182 7.41 -23.69 11.59
N GLU A 183 6.79 -22.96 12.53
CA GLU A 183 5.43 -22.47 12.37
C GLU A 183 5.44 -21.00 11.98
N ILE A 184 4.47 -20.59 11.16
CA ILE A 184 4.32 -19.21 10.73
C ILE A 184 3.63 -18.41 11.84
N GLU A 185 4.36 -17.48 12.46
CA GLU A 185 3.80 -16.45 13.33
C GLU A 185 3.48 -15.19 12.54
N LYS A 186 2.25 -14.70 12.72
CA LYS A 186 1.74 -13.47 12.13
C LYS A 186 1.45 -12.49 13.25
N LYS A 187 2.13 -11.33 13.24
CA LYS A 187 1.95 -10.30 14.27
C LYS A 187 1.64 -8.94 13.65
N ILE A 188 0.72 -8.23 14.30
CA ILE A 188 0.56 -6.77 14.18
C ILE A 188 1.09 -6.22 15.50
N THR A 189 2.12 -5.39 15.43
CA THR A 189 2.68 -4.68 16.59
C THR A 189 2.47 -3.19 16.42
N ILE A 190 1.98 -2.55 17.47
CA ILE A 190 1.70 -1.12 17.49
C ILE A 190 2.76 -0.46 18.37
N PHE A 191 3.48 0.47 17.78
CA PHE A 191 4.48 1.30 18.43
C PHE A 191 3.93 2.72 18.66
N ASP A 192 4.42 3.38 19.69
CA ASP A 192 4.31 4.83 19.80
C ASP A 192 5.40 5.55 18.98
N GLU A 193 5.48 6.87 19.11
CA GLU A 193 6.46 7.68 18.39
C GLU A 193 7.91 7.49 18.86
N ASN A 194 8.12 6.90 20.05
CA ASN A 194 9.44 6.63 20.63
C ASN A 194 9.93 5.20 20.35
N GLY A 195 9.10 4.38 19.71
CA GLY A 195 9.42 2.98 19.43
C GLY A 195 9.06 2.01 20.55
N GLU A 196 8.29 2.44 21.56
CA GLU A 196 7.81 1.53 22.60
C GLU A 196 6.60 0.74 22.10
N VAL A 197 6.59 -0.57 22.39
CA VAL A 197 5.46 -1.44 22.04
C VAL A 197 4.27 -1.13 22.94
N VAL A 198 3.19 -0.68 22.31
CA VAL A 198 1.93 -0.35 22.98
C VAL A 198 1.01 -1.57 23.05
N LYS A 199 0.93 -2.33 21.94
CA LYS A 199 0.06 -3.52 21.82
C LYS A 199 0.52 -4.42 20.70
N SER A 200 0.21 -5.72 20.81
CA SER A 200 0.36 -6.67 19.71
C SER A 200 -0.87 -7.56 19.55
N PHE A 201 -1.10 -8.03 18.32
CA PHE A 201 -2.16 -8.97 17.95
C PHE A 201 -1.62 -10.13 17.12
N ASN A 202 -2.20 -11.31 17.28
CA ASN A 202 -1.92 -12.50 16.45
C ASN A 202 -2.66 -12.42 15.11
N SER A 203 -2.20 -11.52 14.24
CA SER A 203 -2.72 -11.29 12.90
C SER A 203 -1.65 -10.61 12.05
N ASN A 204 -1.92 -10.29 10.79
CA ASN A 204 -1.03 -9.52 9.93
C ASN A 204 -1.87 -8.71 8.94
N PHE A 205 -1.25 -7.74 8.28
CA PHE A 205 -1.82 -7.00 7.17
C PHE A 205 -0.74 -6.66 6.14
N GLU A 206 -1.15 -6.50 4.89
CA GLU A 206 -0.30 -5.98 3.81
C GLU A 206 -0.71 -4.57 3.42
N LYS A 207 -2.02 -4.29 3.54
CA LYS A 207 -2.65 -3.03 3.19
C LYS A 207 -3.65 -2.65 4.27
N GLY A 208 -3.94 -1.35 4.38
CA GLY A 208 -4.99 -0.86 5.27
C GLY A 208 -5.14 0.65 5.20
N PHE A 209 -6.20 1.15 5.80
CA PHE A 209 -6.53 2.57 5.89
C PHE A 209 -7.22 2.87 7.23
N PHE A 210 -7.21 4.14 7.60
CA PHE A 210 -7.95 4.66 8.75
C PHE A 210 -9.24 5.32 8.29
N THR A 211 -10.34 4.97 8.96
CA THR A 211 -11.64 5.62 8.81
C THR A 211 -11.68 6.95 9.58
N GLU A 212 -12.72 7.74 9.35
CA GLU A 212 -12.94 9.02 10.04
C GLU A 212 -13.14 8.85 11.55
N ASP A 213 -13.62 7.69 12.01
CA ASP A 213 -13.77 7.32 13.42
C ASP A 213 -12.54 6.62 14.02
N ASN A 214 -11.37 6.78 13.40
CA ASN A 214 -10.09 6.20 13.84
C ASN A 214 -10.11 4.67 13.95
N LYS A 215 -10.82 3.97 13.07
CA LYS A 215 -10.69 2.52 12.92
C LYS A 215 -9.66 2.24 11.86
N PHE A 216 -8.69 1.41 12.20
CA PHE A 216 -7.77 0.85 11.22
C PHE A 216 -8.41 -0.39 10.60
N ILE A 217 -8.76 -0.31 9.32
CA ILE A 217 -9.26 -1.45 8.55
C ILE A 217 -8.09 -1.92 7.69
N ALA A 218 -7.73 -3.18 7.84
CA ALA A 218 -6.56 -3.75 7.21
C ALA A 218 -6.89 -5.12 6.62
N ASN A 219 -6.13 -5.51 5.61
CA ASN A 219 -6.35 -6.76 4.92
C ASN A 219 -5.05 -7.44 4.49
N THR A 220 -5.17 -8.74 4.32
CA THR A 220 -4.25 -9.60 3.57
C THR A 220 -5.04 -10.19 2.40
N ASN A 221 -4.42 -11.04 1.60
CA ASN A 221 -5.16 -11.89 0.66
C ASN A 221 -6.04 -12.96 1.33
N LYS A 222 -5.98 -13.14 2.65
CA LYS A 222 -6.71 -14.18 3.40
C LYS A 222 -7.55 -13.65 4.55
N SER A 223 -7.52 -12.36 4.85
CA SER A 223 -8.26 -11.82 5.98
C SER A 223 -8.56 -10.33 5.84
N VAL A 224 -9.62 -9.90 6.51
CA VAL A 224 -9.92 -8.50 6.83
C VAL A 224 -9.95 -8.37 8.34
N ILE A 225 -9.31 -7.35 8.89
CA ILE A 225 -9.31 -7.04 10.32
C ILE A 225 -9.63 -5.57 10.53
N ALA A 226 -10.42 -5.29 11.56
CA ALA A 226 -10.67 -3.93 12.02
C ALA A 226 -10.22 -3.76 13.47
N ILE A 227 -9.40 -2.74 13.71
CA ILE A 227 -8.89 -2.38 15.03
C ILE A 227 -9.36 -0.96 15.34
N ASN A 228 -9.91 -0.72 16.53
CA ASN A 228 -10.13 0.63 17.01
C ASN A 228 -8.78 1.22 17.44
N ALA A 229 -8.30 2.23 16.73
CA ALA A 229 -6.96 2.77 16.95
C ALA A 229 -6.85 3.63 18.23
N ASN A 230 -7.97 4.03 18.84
CA ASN A 230 -7.95 4.80 20.09
C ASN A 230 -7.74 3.89 21.31
N ASN A 231 -8.48 2.76 21.39
CA ASN A 231 -8.42 1.84 22.54
C ASN A 231 -7.68 0.53 22.26
N LEU A 232 -7.21 0.32 21.02
CA LEU A 232 -6.44 -0.84 20.57
C LEU A 232 -7.17 -2.17 20.79
N GLU A 233 -8.47 -2.20 20.50
CA GLU A 233 -9.28 -3.41 20.51
C GLU A 233 -9.61 -3.88 19.09
N ILE A 234 -9.57 -5.19 18.87
CA ILE A 234 -10.08 -5.79 17.63
C ILE A 234 -11.59 -5.68 17.65
N ILE A 235 -12.15 -5.00 16.65
CA ILE A 235 -13.59 -4.88 16.44
C ILE A 235 -14.12 -6.16 15.80
N PHE A 236 -13.47 -6.57 14.71
CA PHE A 236 -13.78 -7.82 14.03
C PHE A 236 -12.55 -8.32 13.26
N LYS A 237 -12.56 -9.62 12.97
CA LYS A 237 -11.61 -10.28 12.08
C LYS A 237 -12.38 -11.32 11.26
N THR A 238 -12.27 -11.22 9.94
CA THR A 238 -12.86 -12.17 8.99
C THR A 238 -11.72 -12.87 8.28
N GLU A 239 -11.76 -14.20 8.25
CA GLU A 239 -10.80 -15.02 7.50
C GLU A 239 -11.49 -15.61 6.27
N MET A 240 -10.76 -15.66 5.16
CA MET A 240 -11.22 -16.29 3.93
C MET A 240 -11.00 -17.80 4.03
N ASN A 241 -11.92 -18.58 3.47
CA ASN A 241 -11.77 -20.03 3.37
C ASN A 241 -10.52 -20.39 2.55
N ASN A 242 -9.97 -21.59 2.77
CA ASN A 242 -8.72 -22.03 2.14
C ASN A 242 -8.72 -21.92 0.59
N GLY A 243 -9.87 -22.10 -0.05
CA GLY A 243 -10.04 -22.01 -1.50
C GLY A 243 -10.29 -20.60 -2.06
N SER A 244 -10.31 -19.57 -1.22
CA SER A 244 -10.65 -18.19 -1.63
C SER A 244 -9.56 -17.20 -1.24
N ILE A 245 -9.46 -16.12 -1.99
CA ILE A 245 -8.52 -15.03 -1.74
C ILE A 245 -9.22 -13.69 -1.90
N LEU A 246 -8.88 -12.76 -1.02
CA LEU A 246 -9.29 -11.38 -1.11
C LEU A 246 -8.49 -10.67 -2.21
N LEU A 247 -9.18 -10.00 -3.11
CA LEU A 247 -8.61 -9.29 -4.25
C LEU A 247 -8.46 -7.81 -3.97
N ASP A 248 -9.51 -7.20 -3.43
CA ASP A 248 -9.54 -5.76 -3.15
C ASP A 248 -10.54 -5.40 -2.04
N MET A 249 -10.39 -4.20 -1.48
CA MET A 249 -11.22 -3.67 -0.41
C MET A 249 -11.43 -2.15 -0.57
N ALA A 250 -12.65 -1.69 -0.31
CA ALA A 250 -13.02 -0.28 -0.32
C ALA A 250 -13.84 0.09 0.92
N TYR A 251 -13.79 1.37 1.31
CA TYR A 251 -14.63 1.93 2.36
C TYR A 251 -15.48 3.07 1.80
N ILE A 252 -16.79 2.92 1.89
CA ILE A 252 -17.75 3.84 1.28
C ILE A 252 -18.92 4.01 2.25
N ASN A 253 -19.31 5.25 2.56
CA ASN A 253 -20.47 5.56 3.41
C ASN A 253 -20.50 4.82 4.75
N LYS A 254 -19.33 4.65 5.39
CA LYS A 254 -19.17 3.91 6.66
C LYS A 254 -19.39 2.40 6.58
N GLU A 255 -19.42 1.86 5.38
CA GLU A 255 -19.48 0.44 5.07
C GLU A 255 -18.15 -0.01 4.46
N ILE A 256 -17.82 -1.28 4.66
CA ILE A 256 -16.61 -1.90 4.15
C ILE A 256 -17.04 -2.92 3.10
N PHE A 257 -16.53 -2.73 1.89
CA PHE A 257 -16.72 -3.63 0.78
C PHE A 257 -15.42 -4.38 0.54
N TYR A 258 -15.49 -5.69 0.36
CA TYR A 258 -14.34 -6.47 -0.09
C TYR A 258 -14.76 -7.48 -1.14
N ALA A 259 -13.86 -7.73 -2.07
CA ALA A 259 -14.04 -8.71 -3.13
C ALA A 259 -13.14 -9.90 -2.86
N PHE A 260 -13.68 -11.10 -2.98
CA PHE A 260 -12.89 -12.32 -3.00
C PHE A 260 -13.25 -13.18 -4.21
N ALA A 261 -12.33 -14.03 -4.62
CA ALA A 261 -12.55 -15.04 -5.64
C ALA A 261 -11.87 -16.35 -5.24
N ASN A 262 -12.11 -17.40 -6.01
CA ASN A 262 -11.37 -18.64 -5.85
C ASN A 262 -9.87 -18.43 -6.10
N THR A 263 -9.05 -19.34 -5.57
CA THR A 263 -7.60 -19.39 -5.82
C THR A 263 -7.31 -19.27 -7.32
N PRO A 264 -6.36 -18.42 -7.73
CA PRO A 264 -6.17 -18.11 -9.12
C PRO A 264 -5.37 -19.21 -9.83
N THR A 265 -5.52 -19.26 -11.15
CA THR A 265 -4.71 -20.11 -12.02
C THR A 265 -3.71 -19.26 -12.78
N LEU A 266 -2.44 -19.69 -12.83
CA LEU A 266 -1.40 -19.03 -13.63
C LEU A 266 -1.48 -19.53 -15.08
N ALA A 267 -1.73 -18.62 -16.03
CA ALA A 267 -1.66 -18.92 -17.45
C ALA A 267 -1.05 -17.74 -18.20
N ASN A 268 -0.22 -18.01 -19.22
CA ASN A 268 0.41 -16.97 -20.05
C ASN A 268 1.11 -15.85 -19.25
N GLY A 269 1.70 -16.19 -18.10
CA GLY A 269 2.37 -15.22 -17.22
C GLY A 269 1.44 -14.26 -16.45
N LYS A 270 0.13 -14.54 -16.41
CA LYS A 270 -0.87 -13.76 -15.67
C LYS A 270 -1.70 -14.66 -14.75
N TRP A 271 -2.11 -14.10 -13.61
CA TRP A 271 -3.06 -14.74 -12.71
C TRP A 271 -4.47 -14.52 -13.21
N PHE A 272 -5.25 -15.59 -13.24
CA PHE A 272 -6.66 -15.57 -13.63
C PHE A 272 -7.53 -16.09 -12.51
N TYR A 273 -8.66 -15.42 -12.33
CA TYR A 273 -9.62 -15.62 -11.25
C TYR A 273 -10.99 -15.90 -11.86
N GLU A 274 -11.87 -16.53 -11.09
CA GLU A 274 -13.22 -16.87 -11.51
C GLU A 274 -14.23 -16.54 -10.42
N ASN A 275 -15.44 -16.17 -10.86
CA ASN A 275 -16.64 -16.00 -10.03
C ASN A 275 -16.39 -15.16 -8.76
N PRO A 276 -16.02 -13.86 -8.90
CA PRO A 276 -15.78 -13.05 -7.73
C PRO A 276 -17.08 -12.79 -6.96
N THR A 277 -16.98 -12.75 -5.65
CA THR A 277 -18.05 -12.35 -4.73
C THR A 277 -17.68 -11.05 -4.05
N ILE A 278 -18.62 -10.11 -4.05
CA ILE A 278 -18.53 -8.85 -3.32
C ILE A 278 -19.30 -8.99 -2.02
N ILE A 279 -18.64 -8.66 -0.91
CA ILE A 279 -19.25 -8.62 0.42
C ILE A 279 -19.32 -7.18 0.89
N ASN A 280 -20.48 -6.80 1.42
CA ASN A 280 -20.70 -5.58 2.18
C ASN A 280 -20.89 -5.92 3.66
N ILE A 281 -20.04 -5.35 4.52
CA ILE A 281 -20.18 -5.40 5.98
C ILE A 281 -20.29 -3.99 6.55
N ASN A 282 -21.00 -3.87 7.68
CA ASN A 282 -20.99 -2.64 8.44
C ASN A 282 -19.66 -2.44 9.20
N ASN A 283 -19.50 -1.29 9.84
CA ASN A 283 -18.33 -0.94 10.64
C ASN A 283 -18.10 -1.76 11.93
N ARG A 284 -18.91 -2.81 12.16
CA ARG A 284 -18.76 -3.81 13.23
C ARG A 284 -18.51 -5.23 12.67
N GLY A 285 -18.37 -5.38 11.36
CA GLY A 285 -18.13 -6.68 10.73
C GLY A 285 -19.39 -7.52 10.48
N LYS A 286 -20.59 -6.96 10.69
CA LYS A 286 -21.84 -7.66 10.38
C LYS A 286 -22.13 -7.57 8.89
N LEU A 287 -22.39 -8.72 8.26
CA LEU A 287 -22.84 -8.83 6.88
C LEU A 287 -24.12 -8.02 6.64
N ILE A 288 -24.09 -7.18 5.61
CA ILE A 288 -25.24 -6.43 5.09
C ILE A 288 -25.71 -7.10 3.80
N GLU A 289 -24.80 -7.34 2.87
CA GLU A 289 -25.09 -7.87 1.53
C GLU A 289 -23.93 -8.73 1.03
N GLU A 290 -24.27 -9.74 0.23
CA GLU A 290 -23.33 -10.58 -0.50
C GLU A 290 -23.82 -10.74 -1.94
N LYS A 291 -22.91 -10.58 -2.90
CA LYS A 291 -23.25 -10.65 -4.33
C LYS A 291 -22.17 -11.32 -5.15
N SER A 292 -22.50 -12.47 -5.73
CA SER A 292 -21.63 -13.17 -6.67
C SER A 292 -21.81 -12.64 -8.09
N ILE A 293 -20.69 -12.42 -8.77
CA ILE A 293 -20.65 -12.00 -10.17
C ILE A 293 -20.31 -13.21 -11.01
N ASN A 294 -21.19 -13.56 -11.96
CA ASN A 294 -20.93 -14.66 -12.89
C ASN A 294 -19.93 -14.23 -13.98
N LYS A 295 -18.65 -14.22 -13.62
CA LYS A 295 -17.53 -13.92 -14.51
C LYS A 295 -16.61 -15.15 -14.56
N LYS A 296 -16.68 -15.88 -15.68
CA LYS A 296 -15.92 -17.12 -15.88
C LYS A 296 -14.42 -16.94 -15.69
N THR A 297 -13.86 -15.83 -16.19
CA THR A 297 -12.42 -15.57 -16.09
C THR A 297 -12.18 -14.07 -16.10
N PHE A 298 -11.29 -13.59 -15.25
CA PHE A 298 -10.78 -12.22 -15.23
C PHE A 298 -9.36 -12.19 -14.64
N SER A 299 -8.63 -11.09 -14.85
CA SER A 299 -7.25 -10.92 -14.36
C SER A 299 -7.12 -9.86 -13.28
N GLU A 300 -8.00 -8.85 -13.31
CA GLU A 300 -7.97 -7.73 -12.37
C GLU A 300 -9.38 -7.38 -11.90
N LEU A 301 -9.52 -7.12 -10.61
CA LEU A 301 -10.73 -6.57 -10.00
C LEU A 301 -10.35 -5.43 -9.07
N THR A 302 -11.03 -4.29 -9.22
CA THR A 302 -10.84 -3.12 -8.37
C THR A 302 -12.19 -2.62 -7.85
N LEU A 303 -12.21 -2.30 -6.56
CA LEU A 303 -13.30 -1.61 -5.89
C LEU A 303 -12.93 -0.15 -5.75
N SER A 304 -13.75 0.75 -6.29
CA SER A 304 -13.50 2.18 -6.22
C SER A 304 -14.72 2.94 -5.70
N ASN A 305 -14.45 4.03 -4.98
CA ASN A 305 -15.48 4.99 -4.58
C ASN A 305 -15.60 6.07 -5.66
N TYR A 306 -16.79 6.22 -6.24
CA TYR A 306 -17.10 7.34 -7.14
C TYR A 306 -18.38 8.02 -6.70
N ASN A 307 -18.28 9.27 -6.26
CA ASN A 307 -19.40 10.05 -5.73
C ASN A 307 -20.19 9.29 -4.65
N ASN A 308 -19.48 8.68 -3.69
CA ASN A 308 -20.06 7.91 -2.59
C ASN A 308 -20.86 6.68 -3.05
N LYS A 309 -20.54 6.14 -4.23
CA LYS A 309 -21.08 4.88 -4.74
C LYS A 309 -19.95 3.91 -5.04
N LEU A 310 -20.19 2.63 -4.74
CA LEU A 310 -19.28 1.57 -5.13
C LEU A 310 -19.30 1.40 -6.65
N LYS A 311 -18.12 1.43 -7.26
CA LYS A 311 -17.88 0.95 -8.62
C LYS A 311 -17.01 -0.30 -8.56
N VAL A 312 -17.54 -1.38 -9.12
CA VAL A 312 -16.78 -2.61 -9.35
C VAL A 312 -16.22 -2.56 -10.76
N ILE A 313 -14.90 -2.67 -10.89
CA ILE A 313 -14.21 -2.65 -12.18
C ILE A 313 -13.53 -4.00 -12.35
N ILE A 314 -13.85 -4.72 -13.43
CA ILE A 314 -13.24 -6.01 -13.77
C ILE A 314 -12.61 -5.89 -15.16
N ASP A 315 -11.31 -6.12 -15.28
CA ASP A 315 -10.52 -5.97 -16.52
C ASP A 315 -10.82 -4.64 -17.25
N ASN A 316 -10.83 -3.52 -16.51
CA ASN A 316 -11.17 -2.17 -16.99
C ASN A 316 -12.62 -1.92 -17.44
N VAL A 317 -13.54 -2.84 -17.14
CA VAL A 317 -14.98 -2.68 -17.42
C VAL A 317 -15.75 -2.47 -16.11
N ILE A 318 -16.58 -1.42 -16.05
CA ILE A 318 -17.49 -1.21 -14.91
C ILE A 318 -18.59 -2.26 -14.95
N VAL A 319 -18.74 -3.00 -13.86
CA VAL A 319 -19.78 -4.01 -13.67
C VAL A 319 -20.85 -3.44 -12.74
N ASN A 320 -22.09 -3.42 -13.21
CA ASN A 320 -23.22 -3.05 -12.36
C ASN A 320 -23.60 -4.23 -11.49
N LEU A 321 -23.78 -3.94 -10.20
CA LEU A 321 -24.31 -4.88 -9.23
C LEU A 321 -25.84 -4.72 -9.19
N ASP A 322 -26.56 -5.20 -10.21
CA ASP A 322 -28.04 -5.18 -10.27
C ASP A 322 -28.69 -6.26 -9.42
#